data_AF-A0A7L2ECH7-F1
#
_entry.id   AF-A0A7L2ECH7-F1
#
_cell.length_a   1.000
_cell.length_b   1.000
_cell.length_c   1.000
_cell.angle_alpha   90.00
_cell.angle_beta   90.00
_cell.angle_gamma   90.00
#
_symmetry.space_group_name_H-M   'P 1'
#
loop_
_entity.id
_entity.type
_entity.pdbx_description
1 polymer ?
#
loop_
_entity_poly.entity_id
_entity_poly.type
_entity_poly.pdbx_seq_one_letter_code
_entity_poly.pdbx_strand_id
1 'polypeptide(L)'
;SMPSEMLLKIFSYLDAVSLLSLGCVNKRFYELANDNGIWLKLYSSSLNPKWKIWKMKSKQTDTFSLGCAALCDKKPGYWKKEYIFNQTSTFKTRVMQLVKFLDPYTGLPCKNKEAMKVSGLSWVIVLKDKNGKESVVEKPNLSFKDTSVTMLWYGTDWPCLDILSTLKLFGVTPLLPDQSRPPNKNGPRRFSLIAEYHLANLTESSVAVGADELVQLFSLSPGLLVGIWKEKNEIAFVMANLHYNHLLERSILGSATVQYTPPPNKPFLDDIDPEYGLHDYSLHLDLHGRNCMYLCGSFKCLFCRK
;
A
#
# COMPACT_ATOMS: atom_id res chain seq x y z
N SER A 1 -28.66 28.29 -10.77
CA SER A 1 -27.59 27.26 -10.85
C SER A 1 -26.70 27.51 -12.04
N MET A 2 -25.38 27.33 -11.93
CA MET A 2 -24.43 27.58 -13.01
C MET A 2 -24.63 26.59 -14.19
N PRO A 3 -24.50 27.02 -15.46
CA PRO A 3 -24.55 26.14 -16.64
C PRO A 3 -23.42 25.11 -16.67
N SER A 4 -23.64 23.98 -17.34
CA SER A 4 -22.67 22.87 -17.36
C SER A 4 -21.39 23.23 -18.14
N GLU A 5 -21.51 24.08 -19.15
CA GLU A 5 -20.40 24.59 -19.98
C GLU A 5 -19.44 25.44 -19.14
N MET A 6 -19.98 26.27 -18.23
CA MET A 6 -19.19 27.08 -17.31
C MET A 6 -18.49 26.20 -16.27
N LEU A 7 -19.18 25.17 -15.76
CA LEU A 7 -18.57 24.20 -14.84
C LEU A 7 -17.45 23.39 -15.51
N LEU A 8 -17.64 22.92 -16.75
CA LEU A 8 -16.61 22.21 -17.51
C LEU A 8 -15.39 23.10 -17.75
N LYS A 9 -15.61 24.39 -18.05
CA LYS A 9 -14.52 25.35 -18.18
C LYS A 9 -13.74 25.48 -16.87
N ILE A 10 -14.41 25.61 -15.73
CA ILE A 10 -13.77 25.63 -14.40
C ILE A 10 -13.00 24.33 -14.15
N PHE A 11 -13.64 23.18 -14.41
CA PHE A 11 -13.04 21.85 -14.16
C PHE A 11 -11.79 21.63 -15.04
N SER A 12 -11.73 22.22 -16.23
CA SER A 12 -10.58 22.12 -17.14
C SER A 12 -9.28 22.76 -16.64
N TYR A 13 -9.35 23.56 -15.56
CA TYR A 13 -8.20 24.16 -14.87
C TYR A 13 -7.74 23.36 -13.65
N LEU A 14 -8.50 22.35 -13.23
CA LEU A 14 -8.20 21.56 -12.04
C LEU A 14 -7.22 20.44 -12.35
N ASP A 15 -6.43 20.07 -11.35
CA ASP A 15 -5.57 18.90 -11.42
C ASP A 15 -6.38 17.60 -11.23
N ALA A 16 -5.77 16.47 -11.55
CA ALA A 16 -6.41 15.17 -11.48
C ALA A 16 -6.92 14.84 -10.06
N VAL A 17 -6.20 15.27 -9.01
CA VAL A 17 -6.61 15.04 -7.62
C VAL A 17 -7.89 15.82 -7.29
N SER A 18 -7.93 17.13 -7.60
CA SER A 18 -9.11 17.95 -7.34
C SER A 18 -10.34 17.49 -8.14
N LEU A 19 -10.14 17.04 -9.38
CA LEU A 19 -11.22 16.48 -10.20
C LEU A 19 -11.81 15.19 -9.59
N LEU A 20 -10.97 14.32 -9.04
CA LEU A 20 -11.44 13.13 -8.32
C LEU A 20 -12.26 13.52 -7.09
N SER A 21 -11.77 14.48 -6.30
CA SER A 21 -12.49 14.97 -5.12
C SER A 21 -13.83 15.63 -5.47
N LEU A 22 -13.89 16.43 -6.55
CA LEU A 22 -15.15 17.03 -7.01
C LEU A 22 -16.18 15.98 -7.44
N GLY A 23 -15.74 14.88 -8.04
CA GLY A 23 -16.61 13.77 -8.40
C GLY A 23 -17.31 13.12 -7.20
N CYS A 24 -16.81 13.31 -5.98
CA CYS A 24 -17.43 12.81 -4.76
C CYS A 24 -18.47 13.76 -4.15
N VAL A 25 -18.64 14.97 -4.69
CA VAL A 25 -19.51 16.00 -4.09
C VAL A 25 -20.99 15.75 -4.40
N ASN A 26 -21.34 15.53 -5.67
CA ASN A 26 -22.71 15.23 -6.09
C ASN A 26 -22.73 14.54 -7.47
N LYS A 27 -23.89 13.99 -7.86
CA LYS A 27 -24.06 13.26 -9.13
C LYS A 27 -23.73 14.11 -10.36
N ARG A 28 -24.15 15.39 -10.39
CA ARG A 28 -23.86 16.30 -11.51
C ARG A 28 -22.36 16.53 -11.66
N PHE A 29 -21.65 16.75 -10.55
CA PHE A 29 -20.21 16.96 -10.53
C PHE A 29 -19.47 15.68 -10.90
N TYR A 30 -19.96 14.51 -10.47
CA TYR A 30 -19.44 13.22 -10.88
C TYR A 30 -19.49 13.04 -12.40
N GLU A 31 -20.62 13.33 -13.03
CA GLU A 31 -20.79 13.23 -14.49
C GLU A 31 -19.84 14.19 -15.22
N LEU A 32 -19.82 15.47 -14.83
CA LEU A 32 -18.96 16.49 -15.45
C LEU A 32 -17.46 16.24 -15.20
N ALA A 33 -17.10 15.74 -14.01
CA ALA A 33 -15.71 15.40 -13.69
C ALA A 33 -15.22 14.14 -14.43
N ASN A 34 -16.10 13.38 -15.08
CA ASN A 34 -15.74 12.25 -15.94
C ASN A 34 -15.66 12.64 -17.43
N ASP A 35 -15.67 13.94 -17.74
CA ASP A 35 -15.54 14.45 -19.11
C ASP A 35 -14.26 13.96 -19.80
N ASN A 36 -14.42 13.33 -20.96
CA ASN A 36 -13.31 12.72 -21.70
C ASN A 36 -12.32 13.77 -22.25
N GLY A 37 -12.77 14.99 -22.54
CA GLY A 37 -11.91 16.07 -23.02
C GLY A 37 -10.92 16.56 -21.96
N ILE A 38 -11.41 16.76 -20.72
CA ILE A 38 -10.56 17.16 -19.59
C ILE A 38 -9.51 16.09 -19.29
N TRP A 39 -9.91 14.81 -19.22
CA TRP A 39 -8.98 13.72 -18.92
C TRP A 39 -8.00 13.44 -20.06
N LEU A 40 -8.41 13.56 -21.33
CA LEU A 40 -7.49 13.44 -22.46
C LEU A 40 -6.40 14.53 -22.42
N LYS A 41 -6.76 15.77 -22.06
CA LYS A 41 -5.80 16.86 -21.87
C LYS A 41 -4.78 16.53 -20.77
N LEU A 42 -5.24 16.04 -19.62
CA LEU A 42 -4.36 15.61 -18.53
C LEU A 42 -3.46 14.44 -18.93
N TYR A 43 -4.02 13.42 -19.58
CA TYR A 43 -3.27 12.27 -20.09
C TYR A 43 -2.20 12.65 -21.11
N SER A 44 -2.56 13.50 -22.07
CA SER A 44 -1.60 13.98 -23.07
C SER A 44 -0.48 14.79 -22.43
N SER A 45 -0.77 15.53 -21.36
CA SER A 45 0.23 16.32 -20.63
C SER A 45 1.17 15.47 -19.78
N SER A 46 0.71 14.31 -19.26
CA SER A 46 1.53 13.42 -18.43
C SER A 46 2.45 12.52 -19.24
N LEU A 47 2.10 12.21 -20.49
CA LEU A 47 2.91 11.36 -21.37
C LEU A 47 4.24 11.99 -21.79
N ASN A 48 4.43 13.33 -21.73
CA ASN A 48 5.69 13.95 -22.15
C ASN A 48 5.86 15.46 -21.81
N PRO A 49 7.03 15.87 -21.27
CA PRO A 49 7.64 17.19 -21.54
C PRO A 49 8.25 17.28 -22.95
N LYS A 50 8.71 16.15 -23.52
CA LYS A 50 9.41 16.09 -24.83
C LYS A 50 8.51 16.35 -26.04
N TRP A 51 7.20 16.14 -25.90
CA TRP A 51 6.22 16.43 -26.95
C TRP A 51 5.98 17.94 -27.11
N LYS A 52 6.27 18.73 -26.06
CA LYS A 52 6.32 20.20 -26.16
C LYS A 52 7.48 20.67 -27.04
N ILE A 53 8.62 19.94 -27.04
CA ILE A 53 9.78 20.27 -27.89
C ILE A 53 9.46 20.02 -29.37
N TRP A 54 8.69 18.97 -29.68
CA TRP A 54 8.28 18.69 -31.07
C TRP A 54 7.23 19.68 -31.58
N LYS A 55 6.27 20.09 -30.73
CA LYS A 55 5.25 21.11 -31.08
C LYS A 55 5.80 22.54 -31.19
N MET A 56 6.95 22.85 -30.60
CA MET A 56 7.56 24.17 -30.75
C MET A 56 8.21 24.36 -32.14
N LYS A 57 8.46 23.27 -32.89
CA LYS A 57 8.96 23.30 -34.27
C LYS A 57 7.88 23.27 -35.35
N SER A 58 6.64 22.89 -35.02
CA SER A 58 5.51 22.95 -35.96
C SER A 58 4.60 24.13 -35.57
N LYS A 59 4.77 25.27 -36.26
CA LYS A 59 3.75 26.33 -36.27
C LYS A 59 2.39 25.74 -36.69
N GLN A 60 1.33 26.32 -36.14
CA GLN A 60 -0.11 26.13 -36.43
C GLN A 60 -0.35 25.55 -37.84
N THR A 61 -1.17 24.53 -38.03
CA THR A 61 -2.64 24.59 -37.99
C THR A 61 -3.17 23.13 -38.05
N ASP A 62 -4.40 22.88 -37.59
CA ASP A 62 -5.18 21.65 -37.88
C ASP A 62 -4.78 20.29 -37.26
N THR A 63 -4.64 20.20 -35.93
CA THR A 63 -4.66 18.88 -35.24
C THR A 63 -5.65 18.79 -34.07
N PHE A 64 -6.45 19.83 -33.83
CA PHE A 64 -7.57 19.73 -32.87
C PHE A 64 -8.75 18.94 -33.44
N SER A 65 -8.90 18.87 -34.78
CA SER A 65 -10.04 18.22 -35.43
C SER A 65 -9.99 16.68 -35.41
N LEU A 66 -8.79 16.08 -35.51
CA LEU A 66 -8.63 14.62 -35.55
C LEU A 66 -8.83 13.94 -34.17
N GLY A 67 -8.58 14.66 -33.07
CA GLY A 67 -8.82 14.16 -31.71
C GLY A 67 -10.29 14.20 -31.29
N CYS A 68 -11.08 15.12 -31.87
CA CYS A 68 -12.51 15.26 -31.58
C CYS A 68 -13.34 14.10 -32.15
N ALA A 69 -12.98 13.57 -33.33
CA ALA A 69 -13.68 12.42 -33.91
C ALA A 69 -13.53 11.14 -33.05
N ALA A 70 -12.34 10.90 -32.49
CA ALA A 70 -12.07 9.76 -31.60
C ALA A 70 -12.57 9.94 -30.15
N LEU A 71 -13.02 11.15 -29.78
CA LEU A 71 -13.60 11.47 -28.48
C LEU A 71 -15.08 11.07 -28.38
N CYS A 72 -15.82 11.13 -29.49
CA CYS A 72 -17.27 10.88 -29.53
C CYS A 72 -17.67 9.42 -29.32
N ASP A 73 -16.83 8.44 -29.70
CA ASP A 73 -17.16 7.01 -29.59
C ASP A 73 -16.84 6.38 -28.22
N LYS A 74 -16.17 7.12 -27.32
CA LYS A 74 -15.71 6.55 -26.06
C LYS A 74 -16.68 6.85 -24.92
N LYS A 75 -16.99 5.82 -24.12
CA LYS A 75 -17.82 5.95 -22.91
C LYS A 75 -17.27 7.06 -21.99
N PRO A 76 -18.13 7.81 -21.28
CA PRO A 76 -17.70 8.79 -20.29
C PRO A 76 -16.71 8.18 -19.27
N GLY A 77 -15.66 8.92 -18.92
CA GLY A 77 -14.63 8.48 -17.98
C GLY A 77 -13.63 7.46 -18.53
N TYR A 78 -13.63 7.18 -19.84
CA TYR A 78 -12.62 6.30 -20.46
C TYR A 78 -11.20 6.84 -20.21
N TRP A 79 -10.95 8.11 -20.54
CA TRP A 79 -9.61 8.69 -20.40
C TRP A 79 -9.17 8.85 -18.94
N LYS A 80 -10.13 8.98 -18.01
CA LYS A 80 -9.87 8.93 -16.57
C LYS A 80 -9.27 7.58 -16.16
N LYS A 81 -9.86 6.48 -16.64
CA LYS A 81 -9.37 5.12 -16.35
C LYS A 81 -7.97 4.91 -16.92
N GLU A 82 -7.77 5.28 -18.19
CA GLU A 82 -6.45 5.20 -18.84
C GLU A 82 -5.39 6.04 -18.12
N TYR A 83 -5.74 7.25 -17.68
CA TYR A 83 -4.85 8.10 -16.91
C TYR A 83 -4.43 7.46 -15.59
N ILE A 84 -5.40 7.01 -14.78
CA ILE A 84 -5.12 6.37 -13.49
C ILE A 84 -4.31 5.09 -13.68
N PHE A 85 -4.63 4.28 -14.70
CA PHE A 85 -3.92 3.06 -15.02
C PHE A 85 -2.46 3.34 -15.39
N ASN A 86 -2.20 4.32 -16.26
CA ASN A 86 -0.85 4.69 -16.66
C ASN A 86 -0.02 5.24 -15.49
N GLN A 87 -0.61 6.11 -14.67
CA GLN A 87 0.05 6.66 -13.49
C GLN A 87 0.39 5.56 -12.48
N THR A 88 -0.56 4.64 -12.24
CA THR A 88 -0.36 3.47 -11.36
C THR A 88 0.75 2.57 -11.88
N SER A 89 0.77 2.29 -13.18
CA SER A 89 1.78 1.42 -13.80
C SER A 89 3.17 2.03 -13.70
N THR A 90 3.29 3.32 -14.04
CA THR A 90 4.55 4.08 -13.92
C THR A 90 5.05 4.10 -12.48
N PHE A 91 4.16 4.35 -11.52
CA PHE A 91 4.47 4.32 -10.10
C PHE A 91 5.00 2.95 -9.66
N LYS A 92 4.27 1.88 -9.98
CA LYS A 92 4.66 0.50 -9.66
C LYS A 92 6.05 0.19 -10.22
N THR A 93 6.30 0.49 -11.49
CA THR A 93 7.60 0.24 -12.13
C THR A 93 8.74 0.97 -11.40
N ARG A 94 8.56 2.24 -11.02
CA ARG A 94 9.57 3.01 -10.31
C ARG A 94 9.88 2.43 -8.93
N VAL A 95 8.85 2.09 -8.16
CA VAL A 95 9.06 1.53 -6.82
C VAL A 95 9.72 0.15 -6.93
N MET A 96 9.29 -0.68 -7.86
CA MET A 96 9.88 -2.01 -8.07
C MET A 96 11.33 -1.96 -8.55
N GLN A 97 11.76 -0.90 -9.25
CA GLN A 97 13.17 -0.71 -9.58
C GLN A 97 14.05 -0.52 -8.34
N LEU A 98 13.53 0.08 -7.26
CA LEU A 98 14.26 0.24 -6.01
C LEU A 98 14.38 -1.07 -5.23
N VAL A 99 13.40 -1.97 -5.37
CA VAL A 99 13.37 -3.29 -4.70
C VAL A 99 14.40 -4.26 -5.28
N LYS A 100 14.80 -4.07 -6.55
CA LYS A 100 15.79 -4.92 -7.23
C LYS A 100 17.19 -4.87 -6.62
N PHE A 101 17.51 -3.81 -5.88
CA PHE A 101 18.80 -3.70 -5.22
C PHE A 101 18.76 -4.53 -3.95
N LEU A 102 19.36 -5.72 -4.01
CA LEU A 102 19.43 -6.64 -2.88
C LEU A 102 20.72 -6.42 -2.09
N ASP A 103 20.60 -6.54 -0.78
CA ASP A 103 21.71 -6.61 0.14
C ASP A 103 22.45 -7.95 -0.07
N PRO A 104 23.78 -7.95 -0.31
CA PRO A 104 24.53 -9.17 -0.59
C PRO A 104 24.57 -10.19 0.55
N TYR A 105 24.27 -9.79 1.79
CA TYR A 105 24.38 -10.63 2.97
C TYR A 105 23.03 -11.23 3.39
N THR A 106 21.94 -10.48 3.22
CA THR A 106 20.60 -10.89 3.63
C THR A 106 19.72 -11.30 2.45
N GLY A 107 20.08 -10.93 1.22
CA GLY A 107 19.23 -11.13 0.03
C GLY A 107 17.97 -10.27 0.03
N LEU A 108 17.84 -9.32 0.95
CA LEU A 108 16.68 -8.43 1.09
C LEU A 108 16.88 -7.11 0.37
N PRO A 109 15.81 -6.39 0.00
CA PRO A 109 15.95 -5.08 -0.63
C PRO A 109 16.70 -4.08 0.27
N CYS A 110 17.84 -3.55 -0.19
CA CYS A 110 18.68 -2.66 0.63
C CYS A 110 18.16 -1.21 0.69
N LYS A 111 17.24 -0.84 -0.21
CA LYS A 111 16.67 0.52 -0.33
C LYS A 111 15.25 0.65 0.24
N ASN A 112 14.83 -0.24 1.15
CA ASN A 112 13.47 -0.24 1.69
C ASN A 112 13.02 1.12 2.25
N LYS A 113 13.83 1.76 3.10
CA LYS A 113 13.51 3.08 3.68
C LYS A 113 13.33 4.16 2.61
N GLU A 114 14.17 4.15 1.58
CA GLU A 114 14.08 5.10 0.45
C GLU A 114 12.84 4.82 -0.41
N ALA A 115 12.61 3.55 -0.75
CA ALA A 115 11.44 3.12 -1.52
C ALA A 115 10.13 3.47 -0.81
N MET A 116 10.06 3.32 0.52
CA MET A 116 8.91 3.72 1.34
C MET A 116 8.68 5.23 1.29
N LYS A 117 9.74 6.04 1.43
CA LYS A 117 9.66 7.51 1.34
C LYS A 117 9.20 7.97 -0.05
N VAL A 118 9.82 7.46 -1.11
CA VAL A 118 9.51 7.82 -2.51
C VAL A 118 8.10 7.37 -2.90
N SER A 119 7.66 6.21 -2.39
CA SER A 119 6.30 5.72 -2.66
C SER A 119 5.21 6.44 -1.87
N GLY A 120 5.58 7.22 -0.84
CA GLY A 120 4.63 7.75 0.13
C GLY A 120 3.89 6.64 0.88
N LEU A 121 4.50 5.46 1.01
CA LEU A 121 3.89 4.31 1.66
C LEU A 121 3.74 4.58 3.16
N SER A 122 2.52 4.41 3.65
CA SER A 122 2.20 4.30 5.06
C SER A 122 1.45 3.01 5.34
N TRP A 123 1.27 2.68 6.61
CA TRP A 123 0.45 1.54 7.03
C TRP A 123 -0.65 1.99 7.96
N VAL A 124 -1.82 1.40 7.78
CA VAL A 124 -2.99 1.69 8.60
C VAL A 124 -3.66 0.39 9.01
N ILE A 125 -4.30 0.42 10.17
CA ILE A 125 -5.19 -0.65 10.61
C ILE A 125 -6.63 -0.19 10.37
N VAL A 126 -7.45 -1.08 9.81
CA VAL A 126 -8.90 -0.93 9.77
C VAL A 126 -9.51 -1.96 10.69
N LEU A 127 -10.23 -1.49 11.70
CA LEU A 127 -11.02 -2.31 12.60
C LEU A 127 -12.45 -2.33 12.10
N LYS A 128 -13.04 -3.50 12.00
CA LYS A 128 -14.43 -3.67 11.61
C LYS A 128 -15.20 -4.24 12.79
N ASP A 129 -16.32 -3.62 13.12
CA ASP A 129 -17.22 -4.13 14.14
C ASP A 129 -18.09 -5.29 13.61
N LYS A 130 -18.87 -5.92 14.47
CA LYS A 130 -19.83 -6.99 14.11
C LYS A 130 -21.01 -6.46 13.30
N ASN A 131 -21.27 -5.15 13.32
CA ASN A 131 -22.35 -4.47 12.61
C ASN A 131 -21.93 -3.95 11.22
N GLY A 132 -20.65 -4.09 10.85
CA GLY A 132 -20.07 -3.62 9.59
C GLY A 132 -19.49 -2.20 9.60
N LYS A 133 -19.50 -1.47 10.71
CA LYS A 133 -18.85 -0.16 10.86
C LYS A 133 -17.33 -0.34 10.89
N GLU A 134 -16.63 0.50 10.13
CA GLU A 134 -15.17 0.48 10.06
C GLU A 134 -14.58 1.72 10.75
N SER A 135 -13.52 1.52 11.53
CA SER A 135 -12.68 2.60 12.08
C SER A 135 -11.24 2.44 11.62
N VAL A 136 -10.60 3.55 11.25
CA VAL A 136 -9.26 3.56 10.67
C VAL A 136 -8.27 4.16 11.67
N VAL A 137 -7.19 3.45 11.96
CA VAL A 137 -6.09 3.90 12.80
C VAL A 137 -4.86 4.15 11.93
N GLU A 138 -4.60 5.42 11.63
CA GLU A 138 -3.67 5.80 10.54
C GLU A 138 -2.21 5.99 10.94
N LYS A 139 -1.92 6.29 12.22
CA LYS A 139 -0.59 6.74 12.65
C LYS A 139 0.13 5.68 13.49
N PRO A 140 0.89 4.76 12.87
CA PRO A 140 1.81 3.91 13.61
C PRO A 140 3.07 4.68 13.99
N ASN A 141 3.63 4.33 15.15
CA ASN A 141 5.04 4.56 15.43
C ASN A 141 5.87 3.47 14.73
N LEU A 142 6.77 3.89 13.85
CA LEU A 142 7.60 2.99 13.05
C LEU A 142 8.98 2.81 13.68
N SER A 143 9.44 1.58 13.75
CA SER A 143 10.82 1.21 14.09
C SER A 143 11.36 0.33 12.96
N PHE A 144 12.38 0.84 12.26
CA PHE A 144 13.00 0.13 11.15
C PHE A 144 14.20 -0.66 11.64
N LYS A 145 14.24 -1.95 11.31
CA LYS A 145 15.35 -2.86 11.56
C LYS A 145 16.00 -3.25 10.24
N ASP A 146 17.00 -4.13 10.29
CA ASP A 146 17.78 -4.54 9.12
C ASP A 146 16.97 -5.47 8.20
N THR A 147 16.17 -6.36 8.79
CA THR A 147 15.35 -7.34 8.04
C THR A 147 13.85 -7.12 8.14
N SER A 148 13.40 -6.25 9.04
CA SER A 148 11.97 -6.02 9.25
C SER A 148 11.64 -4.58 9.62
N VAL A 149 10.35 -4.26 9.59
CA VAL A 149 9.79 -3.05 10.16
C VAL A 149 8.74 -3.42 11.22
N THR A 150 8.85 -2.76 12.36
CA THR A 150 7.88 -2.87 13.45
C THR A 150 7.01 -1.63 13.48
N MET A 151 5.71 -1.83 13.37
CA MET A 151 4.69 -0.80 13.48
C MET A 151 3.97 -0.96 14.80
N LEU A 152 3.82 0.12 15.57
CA LEU A 152 3.08 0.15 16.82
C LEU A 152 1.97 1.19 16.77
N TRP A 153 0.73 0.75 16.97
CA TRP A 153 -0.43 1.61 17.16
C TRP A 153 -0.86 1.54 18.63
N TYR A 154 -1.06 2.69 19.26
CA TYR A 154 -1.56 2.83 20.62
C TYR A 154 -2.33 4.14 20.72
N GLY A 155 -3.18 4.29 21.74
CA GLY A 155 -4.04 5.46 21.91
C GLY A 155 -5.09 5.22 22.97
N THR A 156 -5.97 6.21 23.19
CA THR A 156 -7.05 6.14 24.18
C THR A 156 -8.39 5.73 23.58
N ASP A 157 -8.58 5.90 22.28
CA ASP A 157 -9.89 5.79 21.62
C ASP A 157 -10.06 4.46 20.87
N TRP A 158 -9.65 3.35 21.51
CA TRP A 158 -9.79 2.02 20.93
C TRP A 158 -11.18 1.44 21.20
N PRO A 159 -11.80 0.79 20.21
CA PRO A 159 -13.04 0.05 20.44
C PRO A 159 -12.79 -1.17 21.35
N CYS A 160 -13.81 -1.52 22.14
CA CYS A 160 -13.83 -2.76 22.92
C CYS A 160 -13.70 -3.98 21.99
N LEU A 161 -12.97 -5.00 22.41
CA LEU A 161 -12.77 -6.21 21.61
C LEU A 161 -14.10 -6.92 21.31
N ASP A 162 -15.06 -6.89 22.24
CA ASP A 162 -16.33 -7.61 22.12
C ASP A 162 -17.20 -7.15 20.96
N ILE A 163 -17.03 -5.90 20.52
CA ILE A 163 -17.75 -5.36 19.35
C ILE A 163 -17.01 -5.61 18.05
N LEU A 164 -15.72 -5.96 18.08
CA LEU A 164 -14.89 -6.15 16.90
C LEU A 164 -15.09 -7.53 16.27
N SER A 165 -15.07 -7.57 14.94
CA SER A 165 -15.10 -8.80 14.16
C SER A 165 -13.75 -9.09 13.53
N THR A 166 -13.15 -8.08 12.88
CA THR A 166 -11.91 -8.23 12.12
C THR A 166 -10.99 -7.03 12.27
N LEU A 167 -9.69 -7.31 12.16
CA LEU A 167 -8.63 -6.33 12.03
C LEU A 167 -7.94 -6.56 10.69
N LYS A 168 -7.83 -5.51 9.88
CA LYS A 168 -7.15 -5.56 8.58
C LYS A 168 -5.97 -4.62 8.58
N LEU A 169 -4.82 -5.15 8.15
CA LEU A 169 -3.59 -4.38 7.97
C LEU A 169 -3.45 -4.01 6.49
N PHE A 170 -3.30 -2.72 6.22
CA PHE A 170 -3.15 -2.21 4.87
C PHE A 170 -1.84 -1.45 4.68
N GLY A 171 -1.22 -1.66 3.52
CA GLY A 171 -0.31 -0.70 2.91
C GLY A 171 -1.12 0.38 2.21
N VAL A 172 -0.77 1.64 2.43
CA VAL A 172 -1.49 2.80 1.89
C VAL A 172 -0.54 3.66 1.09
N THR A 173 -0.90 3.92 -0.16
CA THR A 173 -0.11 4.77 -1.07
C THR A 173 -0.99 5.85 -1.69
N PRO A 174 -0.43 7.00 -2.09
CA PRO A 174 -1.17 7.99 -2.88
C PRO A 174 -1.62 7.39 -4.23
N LEU A 175 -2.88 7.59 -4.62
CA LEU A 175 -3.40 7.10 -5.92
C LEU A 175 -2.68 7.75 -7.10
N LEU A 176 -2.38 9.05 -6.97
CA LEU A 176 -1.70 9.88 -7.95
C LEU A 176 -0.50 10.53 -7.28
N PRO A 177 0.65 9.83 -7.21
CA PRO A 177 1.86 10.39 -6.63
C PRO A 177 2.35 11.51 -7.55
N ASP A 178 2.13 12.75 -7.14
CA ASP A 178 2.71 13.91 -7.79
C ASP A 178 4.21 13.97 -7.45
N GLN A 179 5.05 14.15 -8.45
CA GLN A 179 6.50 14.30 -8.26
C GLN A 179 6.87 15.69 -7.70
N SER A 180 5.96 16.66 -7.81
CA SER A 180 6.22 18.07 -7.50
C SER A 180 5.64 18.54 -6.17
N ARG A 181 4.72 17.77 -5.57
CA ARG A 181 4.04 18.14 -4.32
C ARG A 181 4.03 16.97 -3.34
N PRO A 182 4.22 17.26 -2.04
CA PRO A 182 4.06 16.24 -1.02
C PRO A 182 2.62 15.70 -1.06
N PRO A 183 2.41 14.39 -0.83
CA PRO A 183 1.09 13.80 -0.83
C PRO A 183 0.20 14.49 0.22
N ASN A 184 -0.97 14.95 -0.22
CA ASN A 184 -1.98 15.51 0.68
C ASN A 184 -2.49 14.40 1.62
N LYS A 185 -2.54 14.67 2.93
CA LYS A 185 -3.07 13.75 3.95
C LYS A 185 -4.48 13.25 3.64
N ASN A 186 -5.29 14.08 3.00
CA ASN A 186 -6.69 13.76 2.65
C ASN A 186 -6.87 13.48 1.14
N GLY A 187 -5.78 13.24 0.41
CA GLY A 187 -5.83 12.92 -1.01
C GLY A 187 -6.44 11.53 -1.28
N PRO A 188 -6.74 11.22 -2.55
CA PRO A 188 -7.14 9.87 -2.95
C PRO A 188 -6.00 8.90 -2.67
N ARG A 189 -6.31 7.87 -1.89
CA ARG A 189 -5.37 6.84 -1.43
C ARG A 189 -5.75 5.47 -1.98
N ARG A 190 -4.74 4.66 -2.23
CA ARG A 190 -4.87 3.24 -2.59
C ARG A 190 -4.54 2.40 -1.37
N PHE A 191 -5.42 1.45 -1.09
CA PHE A 191 -5.26 0.46 -0.04
C PHE A 191 -4.84 -0.88 -0.68
N SER A 192 -3.84 -1.52 -0.07
CA SER A 192 -3.38 -2.86 -0.42
C SER A 192 -3.39 -3.71 0.84
N LEU A 193 -4.26 -4.73 0.87
CA LEU A 193 -4.43 -5.62 2.00
C LEU A 193 -3.16 -6.47 2.19
N ILE A 194 -2.57 -6.39 3.37
CA ILE A 194 -1.35 -7.14 3.73
C ILE A 194 -1.71 -8.40 4.51
N ALA A 195 -2.66 -8.27 5.43
CA ALA A 195 -3.15 -9.36 6.28
C ALA A 195 -4.53 -9.02 6.86
N GLU A 196 -5.34 -10.04 7.10
CA GLU A 196 -6.65 -9.96 7.75
C GLU A 196 -6.66 -10.93 8.93
N TYR A 197 -7.16 -10.46 10.07
CA TYR A 197 -7.18 -11.18 11.33
C TYR A 197 -8.59 -11.20 11.89
N HIS A 198 -9.07 -12.39 12.26
CA HIS A 198 -10.35 -12.56 12.93
C HIS A 198 -10.17 -12.36 14.43
N LEU A 199 -10.89 -11.41 14.99
CA LEU A 199 -10.82 -11.07 16.42
C LEU A 199 -11.90 -11.77 17.26
N ALA A 200 -12.88 -12.40 16.60
CA ALA A 200 -14.13 -12.82 17.22
C ALA A 200 -13.99 -13.76 18.43
N ASN A 201 -12.87 -14.47 18.59
CA ASN A 201 -12.63 -15.38 19.71
C ASN A 201 -11.21 -15.21 20.30
N LEU A 202 -10.59 -14.03 20.18
CA LEU A 202 -9.18 -13.86 20.56
C LEU A 202 -8.88 -14.36 21.99
N THR A 203 -9.74 -14.04 22.95
CA THR A 203 -9.61 -14.43 24.36
C THR A 203 -9.98 -15.89 24.62
N GLU A 204 -10.78 -16.52 23.76
CA GLU A 204 -11.30 -17.88 23.96
C GLU A 204 -10.49 -18.94 23.20
N SER A 205 -9.99 -18.63 22.00
CA SER A 205 -9.36 -19.59 21.09
C SER A 205 -7.84 -19.44 20.97
N SER A 206 -7.27 -18.32 21.42
CA SER A 206 -5.82 -18.09 21.34
C SER A 206 -5.16 -18.10 22.71
N VAL A 207 -4.10 -18.90 22.84
CA VAL A 207 -3.29 -18.96 24.06
C VAL A 207 -2.57 -17.62 24.20
N ALA A 208 -2.83 -16.91 25.30
CA ALA A 208 -2.13 -15.69 25.61
C ALA A 208 -0.62 -15.94 25.67
N VAL A 209 0.15 -15.12 24.96
CA VAL A 209 1.61 -15.21 24.88
C VAL A 209 2.26 -14.82 26.20
N GLY A 210 1.60 -13.91 26.93
CA GLY A 210 2.01 -13.44 28.24
C GLY A 210 1.01 -12.45 28.79
N ALA A 211 1.15 -12.09 30.06
CA ALA A 211 0.35 -11.06 30.70
C ALA A 211 1.14 -10.40 31.84
N ASP A 212 0.87 -9.12 32.10
CA ASP A 212 1.31 -8.42 33.31
C ASP A 212 0.10 -8.05 34.17
N GLU A 213 0.22 -7.12 35.12
CA GLU A 213 -0.90 -6.71 35.99
C GLU A 213 -2.06 -6.05 35.23
N LEU A 214 -1.78 -5.36 34.11
CA LEU A 214 -2.75 -4.51 33.42
C LEU A 214 -3.16 -5.04 32.05
N VAL A 215 -2.24 -5.71 31.35
CA VAL A 215 -2.34 -6.07 29.94
C VAL A 215 -2.16 -7.57 29.74
N GLN A 216 -2.98 -8.14 28.87
CA GLN A 216 -2.81 -9.49 28.33
C GLN A 216 -2.38 -9.42 26.87
N LEU A 217 -1.41 -10.25 26.48
CA LEU A 217 -0.79 -10.23 25.17
C LEU A 217 -1.21 -11.44 24.34
N PHE A 218 -1.61 -11.19 23.09
CA PHE A 218 -2.01 -12.20 22.12
C PHE A 218 -1.15 -12.08 20.86
N SER A 219 -0.72 -13.21 20.30
CA SER A 219 -0.01 -13.27 19.02
C SER A 219 -0.92 -13.87 17.96
N LEU A 220 -1.14 -13.11 16.89
CA LEU A 220 -1.91 -13.48 15.72
C LEU A 220 -0.97 -13.63 14.53
N SER A 221 -1.10 -14.76 13.83
CA SER A 221 -0.34 -15.01 12.61
C SER A 221 -1.00 -14.32 11.41
N PRO A 222 -0.23 -13.66 10.52
CA PRO A 222 1.22 -13.52 10.54
C PRO A 222 1.73 -12.24 11.25
N GLY A 223 2.53 -12.40 12.31
CA GLY A 223 3.39 -11.32 12.84
C GLY A 223 2.66 -10.15 13.51
N LEU A 224 1.43 -10.34 13.97
CA LEU A 224 0.66 -9.32 14.69
C LEU A 224 0.61 -9.67 16.19
N LEU A 225 0.89 -8.69 17.04
CA LEU A 225 0.74 -8.76 18.49
C LEU A 225 -0.34 -7.76 18.91
N VAL A 226 -1.26 -8.20 19.76
CA VAL A 226 -2.36 -7.38 20.30
C VAL A 226 -2.27 -7.42 21.81
N GLY A 227 -2.13 -6.25 22.43
CA GLY A 227 -2.24 -6.08 23.87
C GLY A 227 -3.65 -5.62 24.24
N ILE A 228 -4.26 -6.25 25.23
CA ILE A 228 -5.62 -5.96 25.70
C ILE A 228 -5.59 -5.59 27.18
N TRP A 229 -6.28 -4.53 27.57
CA TRP A 229 -6.48 -4.16 28.97
C TRP A 229 -7.38 -5.18 29.67
N LYS A 230 -6.92 -5.73 30.79
CA LYS A 230 -7.65 -6.75 31.56
C LYS A 230 -8.97 -6.26 32.15
N GLU A 231 -9.04 -4.99 32.56
CA GLU A 231 -10.24 -4.44 33.20
C GLU A 231 -11.37 -4.14 32.22
N LYS A 232 -11.04 -3.64 31.03
CA LYS A 232 -12.01 -3.09 30.08
C LYS A 232 -12.21 -3.93 28.83
N ASN A 233 -11.38 -4.94 28.61
CA ASN A 233 -11.34 -5.73 27.37
C ASN A 233 -11.16 -4.83 26.12
N GLU A 234 -10.45 -3.72 26.28
CA GLU A 234 -10.14 -2.75 25.22
C GLU A 234 -8.73 -2.98 24.69
N ILE A 235 -8.52 -2.70 23.40
CA ILE A 235 -7.18 -2.77 22.81
C ILE A 235 -6.29 -1.69 23.46
N ALA A 236 -5.20 -2.12 24.08
CA ALA A 236 -4.17 -1.23 24.60
C ALA A 236 -3.23 -0.77 23.49
N PHE A 237 -2.76 -1.74 22.70
CA PHE A 237 -1.92 -1.49 21.54
C PHE A 237 -2.01 -2.65 20.54
N VAL A 238 -1.67 -2.33 19.29
CA VAL A 238 -1.43 -3.33 18.24
C VAL A 238 -0.01 -3.13 17.73
N MET A 239 0.75 -4.20 17.60
CA MET A 239 2.09 -4.19 17.03
C MET A 239 2.15 -5.16 15.85
N ALA A 240 2.59 -4.72 14.69
CA ALA A 240 2.85 -5.58 13.54
C ALA A 240 4.36 -5.61 13.27
N ASN A 241 4.94 -6.80 13.19
CA ASN A 241 6.31 -7.01 12.73
C ASN A 241 6.27 -7.61 11.33
N LEU A 242 6.67 -6.83 10.32
CA LEU A 242 6.66 -7.25 8.93
C LEU A 242 8.09 -7.38 8.42
N HIS A 243 8.46 -8.61 8.06
CA HIS A 243 9.71 -8.90 7.38
C HIS A 243 9.74 -8.23 5.99
N TYR A 244 10.90 -7.73 5.57
CA TYR A 244 11.06 -7.02 4.30
C TYR A 244 10.88 -7.89 3.06
N ASN A 245 10.91 -9.22 3.20
CA ASN A 245 10.63 -10.12 2.09
C ASN A 245 9.26 -9.82 1.46
N HIS A 246 9.28 -9.35 0.21
CA HIS A 246 8.12 -8.91 -0.55
C HIS A 246 7.22 -7.87 0.12
N LEU A 247 7.71 -7.13 1.12
CA LEU A 247 6.87 -6.20 1.89
C LEU A 247 6.35 -5.07 0.99
N LEU A 248 7.20 -4.50 0.14
CA LEU A 248 6.82 -3.42 -0.76
C LEU A 248 5.80 -3.90 -1.79
N GLU A 249 5.99 -5.10 -2.33
CA GLU A 249 5.06 -5.74 -3.25
C GLU A 249 3.70 -5.96 -2.59
N ARG A 250 3.69 -6.52 -1.38
CA ARG A 250 2.47 -6.72 -0.58
C ARG A 250 1.75 -5.41 -0.28
N SER A 251 2.51 -4.35 -0.04
CA SER A 251 1.97 -3.03 0.33
C SER A 251 1.50 -2.18 -0.86
N ILE A 252 1.81 -2.56 -2.11
CA ILE A 252 1.58 -1.72 -3.30
C ILE A 252 0.83 -2.46 -4.42
N LEU A 253 1.15 -3.73 -4.65
CA LEU A 253 0.61 -4.50 -5.76
C LEU A 253 -0.76 -5.12 -5.43
N GLY A 254 -1.08 -5.27 -4.14
CA GLY A 254 -2.38 -5.74 -3.67
C GLY A 254 -3.54 -4.79 -3.98
N SER A 255 -4.74 -5.24 -3.59
CA SER A 255 -5.98 -4.46 -3.64
C SER A 255 -6.58 -4.29 -2.25
N ALA A 256 -7.65 -3.52 -2.12
CA ALA A 256 -8.33 -3.31 -0.84
C ALA A 256 -9.01 -4.58 -0.29
N THR A 257 -9.24 -5.58 -1.13
CA THR A 257 -9.98 -6.81 -0.76
C THR A 257 -9.17 -8.09 -0.94
N VAL A 258 -8.13 -8.05 -1.78
CA VAL A 258 -7.32 -9.22 -2.13
C VAL A 258 -5.85 -8.94 -1.84
N GLN A 259 -5.25 -9.82 -1.04
CA GLN A 259 -3.83 -9.81 -0.71
C GLN A 259 -2.98 -10.09 -1.96
N TYR A 260 -1.78 -9.52 -2.01
CA TYR A 260 -0.82 -9.88 -3.04
C TYR A 260 -0.13 -11.20 -2.68
N THR A 261 -0.25 -12.18 -3.58
CA THR A 261 0.48 -13.45 -3.46
C THR A 261 1.72 -13.38 -4.35
N PRO A 262 2.93 -13.43 -3.80
CA PRO A 262 4.14 -13.53 -4.61
C PRO A 262 4.13 -14.84 -5.42
N PRO A 263 4.81 -14.88 -6.58
CA PRO A 263 4.94 -16.11 -7.34
C PRO A 263 5.59 -17.19 -6.45
N PRO A 264 5.17 -18.46 -6.56
CA PRO A 264 5.74 -19.53 -5.75
C PRO A 264 7.23 -19.63 -6.04
N ASN A 265 8.04 -19.69 -4.97
CA ASN A 265 9.45 -19.96 -5.11
C ASN A 265 9.60 -21.41 -5.60
N LYS A 266 10.13 -21.60 -6.81
CA LYS A 266 10.43 -22.94 -7.32
C LYS A 266 11.85 -23.27 -6.86
N PRO A 267 12.03 -24.20 -5.90
CA PRO A 267 13.37 -24.66 -5.56
C PRO A 267 14.01 -25.25 -6.82
N PHE A 268 15.31 -25.00 -6.99
CA PHE A 268 16.08 -25.76 -7.96
C PHE A 268 16.06 -27.22 -7.54
N LEU A 269 15.65 -28.11 -8.44
CA LEU A 269 15.69 -29.55 -8.19
C LEU A 269 17.15 -29.97 -8.16
N ASP A 270 17.62 -30.44 -7.01
CA ASP A 270 18.89 -31.14 -6.89
C ASP A 270 18.67 -32.58 -7.36
N ASP A 271 19.37 -32.98 -8.42
CA ASP A 271 19.29 -34.29 -9.05
C ASP A 271 20.34 -35.28 -8.52
N ILE A 272 21.17 -34.85 -7.56
CA ILE A 272 22.37 -35.60 -7.15
C ILE A 272 22.09 -36.57 -5.99
N ASP A 273 21.15 -36.29 -5.07
CA ASP A 273 20.86 -37.19 -3.95
C ASP A 273 19.38 -37.14 -3.45
N PRO A 274 18.67 -38.29 -3.39
CA PRO A 274 17.27 -38.36 -2.97
C PRO A 274 17.03 -38.13 -1.46
N GLU A 275 18.02 -38.27 -0.57
CA GLU A 275 17.91 -38.01 0.88
C GLU A 275 18.43 -36.62 1.30
N TYR A 276 19.22 -35.97 0.45
CA TYR A 276 19.67 -34.61 0.71
C TYR A 276 18.59 -33.57 0.42
N GLY A 277 18.46 -32.62 1.34
CA GLY A 277 17.48 -31.54 1.29
C GLY A 277 18.05 -30.26 0.71
N LEU A 278 17.70 -29.14 1.32
CA LEU A 278 18.05 -27.80 0.87
C LEU A 278 19.55 -27.52 1.20
N HIS A 279 20.40 -27.30 0.17
CA HIS A 279 21.81 -26.85 0.25
C HIS A 279 22.09 -25.34 0.06
N ASP A 280 23.19 -24.86 0.65
CA ASP A 280 23.74 -23.50 0.50
C ASP A 280 22.81 -22.37 0.97
N TYR A 281 22.03 -22.64 2.02
CA TYR A 281 21.15 -21.64 2.62
C TYR A 281 21.95 -20.66 3.46
N SER A 282 21.55 -19.40 3.37
CA SER A 282 21.97 -18.37 4.32
C SER A 282 20.82 -18.10 5.28
N LEU A 283 21.07 -18.28 6.57
CA LEU A 283 20.15 -17.92 7.64
C LEU A 283 20.62 -16.60 8.26
N HIS A 284 19.74 -15.61 8.24
CA HIS A 284 19.93 -14.39 9.01
C HIS A 284 18.93 -14.37 10.16
N LEU A 285 19.43 -14.23 11.38
CA LEU A 285 18.64 -14.14 12.61
C LEU A 285 18.78 -12.74 13.19
N ASP A 286 17.64 -12.09 13.42
CA ASP A 286 17.54 -10.79 14.09
C ASP A 286 16.53 -10.93 15.24
N LEU A 287 17.04 -10.78 16.47
CA LEU A 287 16.24 -10.71 17.69
C LEU A 287 16.42 -9.33 18.32
N HIS A 288 15.33 -8.58 18.40
CA HIS A 288 15.34 -7.23 18.94
C HIS A 288 14.12 -6.99 19.83
N GLY A 289 14.32 -6.16 20.85
CA GLY A 289 13.25 -5.43 21.50
C GLY A 289 12.92 -4.14 20.74
N ARG A 290 12.07 -3.30 21.32
CA ARG A 290 11.68 -2.03 20.71
C ARG A 290 12.90 -1.15 20.38
N ASN A 291 13.77 -0.96 21.38
CA ASN A 291 14.93 -0.07 21.31
C ASN A 291 16.29 -0.78 21.41
N CYS A 292 16.31 -2.08 21.71
CA CYS A 292 17.54 -2.84 21.93
C CYS A 292 17.63 -4.00 20.94
N MET A 293 18.82 -4.28 20.43
CA MET A 293 19.12 -5.50 19.68
C MET A 293 19.73 -6.51 20.65
N TYR A 294 19.18 -7.72 20.68
CA TYR A 294 19.66 -8.79 21.57
C TYR A 294 20.59 -9.75 20.83
N LEU A 295 20.24 -10.10 19.58
CA LEU A 295 21.03 -10.99 18.74
C LEU A 295 20.88 -10.57 17.28
N CYS A 296 21.99 -10.51 16.55
CA CYS A 296 22.00 -10.41 15.10
C CYS A 296 23.13 -11.30 14.58
N GLY A 297 22.81 -12.22 13.67
CA GLY A 297 23.78 -13.19 13.17
C GLY A 297 23.44 -13.69 11.78
N SER A 298 24.47 -13.86 10.96
CA SER A 298 24.37 -14.41 9.61
C SER A 298 25.16 -15.71 9.53
N PHE A 299 24.49 -16.79 9.20
CA PHE A 299 25.04 -18.13 9.04
C PHE A 299 24.93 -18.52 7.56
N LYS A 300 26.04 -18.95 6.96
CA LYS A 300 26.12 -19.30 5.53
C LYS A 300 26.39 -20.80 5.36
N CYS A 301 26.15 -21.30 4.14
CA CYS A 301 26.43 -22.68 3.76
C CYS A 301 25.71 -23.69 4.66
N LEU A 302 24.48 -23.36 5.05
CA LEU A 302 23.63 -24.28 5.81
C LEU A 302 23.03 -25.33 4.89
N PHE A 303 22.89 -26.53 5.42
CA PHE A 303 22.26 -27.66 4.75
C PHE A 303 21.24 -28.31 5.68
N CYS A 304 20.15 -28.82 5.13
CA CYS A 304 19.25 -29.70 5.87
C CYS A 304 19.02 -31.01 5.09
N ARG A 305 18.75 -32.07 5.86
CA ARG A 305 18.33 -33.37 5.33
C ARG A 305 16.83 -33.32 5.03
N LYS A 306 16.36 -34.14 4.09
CA LYS A 306 14.91 -34.28 3.81
C LYS A 306 14.15 -34.86 5.00
#